data_AF-A0A7Y5CQM3-F1
#
_entry.id   AF-A0A7Y5CQM3-F1
#
_cell.length_a   1.000
_cell.length_b   1.000
_cell.length_c   1.000
_cell.angle_alpha   90.00
_cell.angle_beta   90.00
_cell.angle_gamma   90.00
#
_symmetry.space_group_name_H-M   'P 1'
#
loop_
_entity.id
_entity.type
_entity.pdbx_description
1 polymer ?
#
loop_
_entity_poly.entity_id
_entity_poly.type
_entity_poly.pdbx_seq_one_letter_code
_entity_poly.pdbx_strand_id
1 'polypeptide(L)'
;MPAKQRVSWGSLFSEINLPHGSLYLEYAREDNPNETKSGAALYLNANALLGAFSLTAEFKDYDRFEQYEGVYFNNPPLVAREHLYTLLNRHQLVQNTNDETGYACEAAYPVIKDGVLTAHYSRTENHQQERLFEEFYSQFEWTTPFDWELFGAASRQQDASARYLNLVGSAAAEVTDFYAVKAIVEHQHTRRLLNDQQFYSQAVTLGLSHAPNWTVSLLTERTTEQDLSQKLWAAVQVDVNFWKNFDLSLVAGSRRKGKICVGGVCVIKPELEGVEATLITRF
;
A
#
# COMPACT_ATOMS: atom_id res chain seq x y z
N MET A 1 -28.38 -27.42 32.58
CA MET A 1 -27.75 -26.19 32.04
C MET A 1 -26.57 -26.65 31.20
N PRO A 2 -26.52 -26.38 29.89
CA PRO A 2 -25.38 -26.77 29.07
C PRO A 2 -24.14 -26.03 29.57
N ALA A 3 -23.03 -26.75 29.76
CA ALA A 3 -21.77 -26.18 30.18
C ALA A 3 -21.35 -25.10 29.16
N LYS A 4 -21.01 -23.90 29.63
CA LYS A 4 -20.42 -22.87 28.78
C LYS A 4 -19.15 -23.45 28.16
N GLN A 5 -19.22 -23.75 26.87
CA GLN A 5 -18.06 -24.12 26.07
C GLN A 5 -17.11 -22.91 26.04
N ARG A 6 -15.87 -23.13 26.47
CA ARG A 6 -14.86 -22.07 26.61
C ARG A 6 -13.98 -22.07 25.36
N VAL A 7 -13.95 -20.94 24.67
CA VAL A 7 -12.92 -20.65 23.65
C VAL A 7 -11.68 -20.14 24.38
N SER A 8 -10.51 -20.62 24.00
CA SER A 8 -9.23 -20.12 24.53
C SER A 8 -8.34 -19.66 23.38
N TRP A 9 -7.67 -18.53 23.59
CA TRP A 9 -6.68 -18.02 22.65
C TRP A 9 -5.36 -17.80 23.39
N GLY A 10 -4.26 -17.89 22.65
CA GLY A 10 -2.95 -17.51 23.13
C GLY A 10 -2.01 -17.22 21.98
N SER A 11 -1.03 -16.35 22.22
CA SER A 11 0.09 -16.15 21.33
C SER A 11 1.41 -16.23 22.08
N LEU A 12 2.44 -16.65 21.37
CA LEU A 12 3.83 -16.65 21.81
C LEU A 12 4.64 -15.94 20.72
N PHE A 13 5.44 -14.97 21.13
CA PHE A 13 6.39 -14.31 20.24
C PHE A 13 7.80 -14.41 20.80
N SER A 14 8.78 -14.36 19.90
CA SER A 14 10.19 -14.35 20.23
C SER A 14 10.94 -13.45 19.26
N GLU A 15 11.92 -12.71 19.78
CA GLU A 15 12.80 -11.88 18.99
C GLU A 15 14.25 -12.19 19.35
N ILE A 16 15.07 -12.44 18.34
CA ILE A 16 16.50 -12.68 18.48
C ILE A 16 17.23 -11.55 17.75
N ASN A 17 17.96 -10.74 18.51
CA ASN A 17 18.78 -9.66 17.98
C ASN A 17 20.23 -10.13 17.82
N LEU A 18 20.78 -9.97 16.61
CA LEU A 18 22.15 -10.30 16.23
C LEU A 18 22.89 -9.01 15.82
N PRO A 19 24.23 -8.99 15.81
CA PRO A 19 24.99 -7.78 15.43
C PRO A 19 24.67 -7.21 14.05
N HIS A 20 24.20 -8.05 13.14
CA HIS A 20 23.93 -7.70 11.73
C HIS A 20 22.52 -8.06 11.30
N GLY A 21 21.57 -8.19 12.23
CA GLY A 21 20.20 -8.55 11.88
C GLY A 21 19.33 -8.91 13.06
N SER A 22 18.07 -9.21 12.78
CA SER A 22 17.11 -9.69 13.77
C SER A 22 16.22 -10.76 13.18
N LEU A 23 15.69 -11.63 14.04
CA LEU A 23 14.69 -12.62 13.70
C LEU A 23 13.52 -12.45 14.67
N TYR A 24 12.32 -12.26 14.14
CA TYR A 24 11.06 -12.24 14.87
C TYR A 24 10.20 -13.43 14.45
N LEU A 25 9.57 -14.06 15.43
CA LEU A 25 8.60 -15.14 15.25
C LEU A 25 7.40 -14.87 16.15
N GLU A 26 6.21 -15.01 15.60
CA GLU A 26 4.96 -15.03 16.36
C GLU A 26 4.11 -16.21 15.94
N TYR A 27 3.64 -16.97 16.94
CA TYR A 27 2.66 -18.03 16.75
C TYR A 27 1.46 -17.76 17.64
N ALA A 28 0.27 -17.69 17.04
CA ALA A 28 -0.99 -17.52 17.72
C ALA A 28 -1.92 -18.70 17.40
N ARG A 29 -2.74 -19.09 18.37
CA ARG A 29 -3.70 -20.19 18.23
C ARG A 29 -4.99 -19.89 18.97
N GLU A 30 -6.09 -20.21 18.32
CA GLU A 30 -7.42 -20.29 18.91
C GLU A 30 -7.83 -21.76 19.01
N ASP A 31 -8.09 -22.21 20.23
CA ASP A 31 -8.71 -23.51 20.49
C ASP A 31 -10.21 -23.31 20.74
N ASN A 32 -11.01 -23.90 19.86
CA ASN A 32 -12.45 -23.89 19.91
C ASN A 32 -12.96 -25.32 20.16
N PRO A 33 -13.92 -25.53 21.09
CA PRO A 33 -14.48 -26.87 21.33
C PRO A 33 -15.17 -27.49 20.11
N ASN A 34 -15.50 -26.70 19.08
CA ASN A 34 -15.70 -27.21 17.73
C ASN A 34 -14.38 -27.13 16.95
N GLU A 35 -13.74 -28.28 16.71
CA GLU A 35 -12.44 -28.35 16.03
C GLU A 35 -12.44 -27.68 14.64
N THR A 36 -13.59 -27.67 13.96
CA THR A 36 -13.73 -26.99 12.65
C THR A 36 -13.67 -25.46 12.75
N LYS A 37 -13.67 -24.91 13.96
CA LYS A 37 -13.53 -23.48 14.26
C LYS A 37 -12.23 -23.12 14.98
N SER A 38 -11.33 -24.08 15.21
CA SER A 38 -10.01 -23.77 15.74
C SER A 38 -9.11 -23.22 14.63
N GLY A 39 -8.26 -22.25 14.95
CA GLY A 39 -7.42 -21.55 13.98
C GLY A 39 -6.02 -21.29 14.52
N ALA A 40 -5.08 -20.99 13.63
CA ALA A 40 -3.72 -20.66 13.96
C ALA A 40 -3.14 -19.61 13.00
N ALA A 41 -2.19 -18.84 13.51
CA ALA A 41 -1.40 -17.92 12.72
C ALA A 41 0.08 -18.06 13.08
N LEU A 42 0.91 -18.13 12.06
CA LEU A 42 2.36 -18.06 12.17
C LEU A 42 2.85 -16.88 11.33
N TYR A 43 3.69 -16.05 11.93
CA TYR A 43 4.40 -14.99 11.23
C TYR A 43 5.88 -15.04 11.58
N LEU A 44 6.72 -14.89 10.57
CA LEU A 44 8.17 -14.83 10.68
C LEU A 44 8.67 -13.60 9.95
N ASN A 45 9.62 -12.89 10.55
CA ASN A 45 10.33 -11.79 9.93
C ASN A 45 11.82 -11.92 10.24
N ALA A 46 12.65 -11.75 9.22
CA ALA A 46 14.09 -11.74 9.33
C ALA A 46 14.63 -10.49 8.63
N ASN A 47 15.48 -9.75 9.33
CA ASN A 47 16.20 -8.61 8.76
C ASN A 47 17.69 -8.85 8.87
N ALA A 48 18.45 -8.47 7.85
CA ALA A 48 19.90 -8.58 7.86
C ALA A 48 20.54 -7.38 7.16
N LEU A 49 21.65 -6.91 7.74
CA LEU A 49 22.52 -5.90 7.15
C LEU A 49 23.82 -6.59 6.69
N LEU A 50 24.00 -6.72 5.37
CA LEU A 50 25.18 -7.35 4.78
C LEU A 50 26.02 -6.31 4.03
N GLY A 51 26.95 -5.67 4.76
CA GLY A 51 27.72 -4.55 4.23
C GLY A 51 26.79 -3.36 3.96
N ALA A 52 26.63 -3.00 2.68
CA ALA A 52 25.73 -1.94 2.24
C ALA A 52 24.32 -2.44 1.86
N PHE A 53 24.07 -3.75 1.87
CA PHE A 53 22.74 -4.31 1.61
C PHE A 53 21.91 -4.34 2.88
N SER A 54 20.67 -3.87 2.78
CA SER A 54 19.60 -4.17 3.74
C SER A 54 18.68 -5.23 3.14
N LEU A 55 18.51 -6.35 3.84
CA LEU A 55 17.67 -7.45 3.42
C LEU A 55 16.56 -7.68 4.44
N THR A 56 15.34 -7.88 3.96
CA THR A 56 14.20 -8.29 4.77
C THR A 56 13.54 -9.49 4.11
N ALA A 57 13.15 -10.48 4.92
CA ALA A 57 12.35 -11.61 4.49
C ALA A 57 11.22 -11.82 5.49
N GLU A 58 10.02 -12.06 4.98
CA GLU A 58 8.81 -12.25 5.75
C GLU A 58 8.08 -13.51 5.27
N PHE A 59 7.44 -14.20 6.20
CA PHE A 59 6.59 -15.33 5.93
C PHE A 59 5.36 -15.27 6.82
N LYS A 60 4.21 -15.65 6.27
CA LYS A 60 2.94 -15.81 6.98
C LYS A 60 2.28 -17.12 6.63
N ASP A 61 1.55 -17.65 7.58
CA ASP A 61 0.65 -18.78 7.44
C ASP A 61 -0.54 -18.58 8.39
N TYR A 62 -1.70 -18.25 7.85
CA TYR A 62 -2.92 -17.91 8.57
C TYR A 62 -4.06 -18.86 8.18
N ASP A 63 -4.50 -19.69 9.12
CA ASP A 63 -5.66 -20.58 8.99
C ASP A 63 -6.70 -20.21 10.05
N ARG A 64 -7.87 -19.73 9.61
CA ARG A 64 -9.03 -19.37 10.45
C ARG A 64 -8.65 -18.47 11.62
N PHE A 65 -7.81 -17.46 11.36
CA PHE A 65 -7.38 -16.50 12.37
C PHE A 65 -8.38 -15.35 12.57
N GLU A 66 -9.44 -15.28 11.77
CA GLU A 66 -10.59 -14.40 12.02
C GLU A 66 -11.53 -15.02 13.05
N GLN A 67 -11.78 -14.32 14.15
CA GLN A 67 -12.44 -14.92 15.31
C GLN A 67 -13.96 -14.89 15.23
N TYR A 68 -14.55 -13.81 14.71
CA TYR A 68 -16.01 -13.65 14.60
C TYR A 68 -16.39 -12.50 13.67
N GLU A 69 -17.08 -12.78 12.55
CA GLU A 69 -17.78 -11.80 11.70
C GLU A 69 -17.06 -10.42 11.57
N GLY A 70 -15.77 -10.38 11.19
CA GLY A 70 -15.01 -9.14 11.01
C GLY A 70 -14.30 -8.58 12.25
N VAL A 71 -14.29 -9.27 13.38
CA VAL A 71 -13.58 -8.86 14.60
C VAL A 71 -12.21 -9.53 14.69
N TYR A 72 -11.17 -8.71 14.52
CA TYR A 72 -9.77 -9.06 14.73
C TYR A 72 -9.30 -8.49 16.07
N PHE A 73 -8.70 -9.30 16.95
CA PHE A 73 -8.04 -8.77 18.16
C PHE A 73 -6.72 -8.07 17.83
N ASN A 74 -6.02 -8.56 16.80
CA ASN A 74 -4.82 -7.97 16.24
C ASN A 74 -4.82 -8.21 14.73
N ASN A 75 -4.57 -7.17 13.94
CA ASN A 75 -4.43 -7.32 12.50
C ASN A 75 -3.04 -7.91 12.24
N PRO A 76 -2.94 -9.15 11.71
CA PRO A 76 -1.64 -9.74 11.47
C PRO A 76 -0.96 -9.06 10.28
N PRO A 77 0.37 -9.14 10.15
CA PRO A 77 1.10 -8.52 9.04
C PRO A 77 0.63 -8.97 7.66
N LEU A 78 0.59 -8.04 6.69
CA LEU A 78 0.13 -8.30 5.32
C LEU A 78 1.12 -9.16 4.52
N VAL A 79 2.43 -9.09 4.78
CA VAL A 79 3.48 -9.76 3.99
C VAL A 79 3.36 -9.45 2.49
N ALA A 80 3.13 -8.18 2.19
CA ALA A 80 3.17 -7.59 0.86
C ALA A 80 3.39 -6.09 1.01
N ARG A 81 3.91 -5.43 -0.04
CA ARG A 81 4.24 -4.00 0.01
C ARG A 81 3.00 -3.11 -0.11
N GLU A 82 2.89 -2.13 0.79
CA GLU A 82 1.94 -1.04 0.67
C GLU A 82 2.52 0.15 -0.11
N HIS A 83 1.81 0.61 -1.14
CA HIS A 83 2.31 1.62 -2.09
C HIS A 83 1.68 2.98 -1.86
N LEU A 84 2.43 4.07 -2.06
CA LEU A 84 1.92 5.45 -1.88
C LEU A 84 1.36 6.09 -3.16
N TYR A 85 1.11 5.28 -4.20
CA TYR A 85 0.74 5.75 -5.54
C TYR A 85 -0.61 5.18 -5.98
N THR A 86 -1.46 6.00 -6.59
CA THR A 86 -2.88 5.70 -6.78
C THR A 86 -3.12 4.46 -7.64
N LEU A 87 -2.44 4.34 -8.79
CA LEU A 87 -2.61 3.22 -9.70
C LEU A 87 -1.92 1.97 -9.15
N LEU A 88 -0.71 2.11 -8.63
CA LEU A 88 0.06 0.99 -8.07
C LEU A 88 -0.62 0.38 -6.83
N ASN A 89 -1.36 1.20 -6.07
CA ASN A 89 -2.11 0.81 -4.89
C ASN A 89 -3.57 0.40 -5.22
N ARG A 90 -4.00 0.44 -6.49
CA ARG A 90 -5.39 0.12 -6.86
C ARG A 90 -5.74 -1.36 -6.70
N HIS A 91 -4.76 -2.23 -6.90
CA HIS A 91 -4.92 -3.68 -6.97
C HIS A 91 -3.94 -4.37 -6.01
N GLN A 92 -4.00 -3.97 -4.74
CA GLN A 92 -3.24 -4.62 -3.69
C GLN A 92 -3.91 -5.88 -3.16
N LEU A 93 -3.10 -6.72 -2.53
CA LEU A 93 -3.57 -7.85 -1.75
C LEU A 93 -4.58 -7.37 -0.70
N VAL A 94 -5.79 -7.92 -0.78
CA VAL A 94 -6.79 -7.83 0.29
C VAL A 94 -6.54 -9.04 1.19
N GLN A 95 -6.08 -8.78 2.41
CA GLN A 95 -5.77 -9.82 3.38
C GLN A 95 -7.00 -10.67 3.70
N ASN A 96 -6.83 -11.98 3.73
CA ASN A 96 -7.81 -12.96 4.15
C ASN A 96 -7.19 -13.87 5.21
N THR A 97 -7.20 -13.43 6.47
CA THR A 97 -6.59 -14.18 7.58
C THR A 97 -7.25 -15.52 7.90
N ASN A 98 -8.33 -15.90 7.20
CA ASN A 98 -8.91 -17.23 7.30
C ASN A 98 -8.18 -18.30 6.50
N ASP A 99 -7.54 -17.92 5.39
CA ASP A 99 -6.93 -18.90 4.49
C ASP A 99 -5.88 -18.22 3.62
N GLU A 100 -4.70 -17.98 4.19
CA GLU A 100 -3.64 -17.23 3.52
C GLU A 100 -2.24 -17.66 3.99
N THR A 101 -1.42 -18.08 3.04
CA THR A 101 0.01 -18.36 3.22
C THR A 101 0.81 -17.54 2.22
N GLY A 102 1.98 -17.07 2.60
CA GLY A 102 2.75 -16.22 1.70
C GLY A 102 4.10 -15.81 2.25
N TYR A 103 4.90 -15.23 1.38
CA TYR A 103 6.22 -14.73 1.72
C TYR A 103 6.54 -13.48 0.92
N ALA A 104 7.39 -12.65 1.51
CA ALA A 104 7.93 -11.47 0.88
C ALA A 104 9.43 -11.37 1.15
N CYS A 105 10.18 -10.82 0.20
CA CYS A 105 11.57 -10.45 0.40
C CYS A 105 11.83 -9.07 -0.20
N GLU A 106 12.64 -8.29 0.49
CA GLU A 106 13.09 -6.98 0.07
C GLU A 106 14.61 -6.88 0.19
N ALA A 107 15.22 -6.24 -0.80
CA ALA A 107 16.62 -5.89 -0.78
C ALA A 107 16.78 -4.41 -1.17
N ALA A 108 17.51 -3.65 -0.35
CA ALA A 108 17.85 -2.26 -0.62
C ALA A 108 19.37 -2.07 -0.63
N TYR A 109 19.87 -1.25 -1.57
CA TYR A 109 21.29 -1.00 -1.75
C TYR A 109 21.55 0.45 -2.22
N PRO A 110 22.48 1.19 -1.57
CA PRO A 110 22.89 2.50 -2.03
C PRO A 110 23.77 2.37 -3.29
N VAL A 111 23.18 2.63 -4.46
CA VAL A 111 23.87 2.51 -5.76
C VAL A 111 24.73 3.72 -6.08
N ILE A 112 24.37 4.90 -5.55
CA ILE A 112 25.10 6.16 -5.67
C ILE A 112 24.96 6.97 -4.37
N LYS A 113 25.68 8.09 -4.25
CA LYS A 113 25.51 8.99 -3.10
C LYS A 113 24.07 9.50 -3.04
N ASP A 114 23.44 9.34 -1.87
CA ASP A 114 22.06 9.74 -1.60
C ASP A 114 21.02 9.07 -2.52
N GLY A 115 21.41 7.95 -3.16
CA GLY A 115 20.55 7.20 -4.09
C GLY A 115 20.47 5.72 -3.76
N VAL A 116 19.26 5.21 -3.52
CA VAL A 116 18.99 3.84 -3.08
C VAL A 116 18.11 3.12 -4.10
N LEU A 117 18.55 1.92 -4.50
CA LEU A 117 17.76 0.98 -5.27
C LEU A 117 17.15 -0.05 -4.32
N THR A 118 15.84 -0.25 -4.41
CA THR A 118 15.11 -1.30 -3.68
C THR A 118 14.46 -2.25 -4.68
N ALA A 119 14.51 -3.55 -4.37
CA ALA A 119 13.79 -4.60 -5.08
C ALA A 119 12.98 -5.41 -4.07
N HIS A 120 11.74 -5.71 -4.40
CA HIS A 120 10.82 -6.44 -3.54
C HIS A 120 10.09 -7.52 -4.35
N TYR A 121 9.93 -8.70 -3.77
CA TYR A 121 9.10 -9.76 -4.31
C TYR A 121 8.16 -10.27 -3.23
N SER A 122 6.88 -10.44 -3.54
CA SER A 122 5.91 -11.07 -2.64
C SER A 122 4.99 -12.00 -3.39
N ARG A 123 4.62 -13.11 -2.74
CA ARG A 123 3.62 -14.05 -3.24
C ARG A 123 2.74 -14.54 -2.11
N THR A 124 1.45 -14.60 -2.38
CA THR A 124 0.40 -15.02 -1.46
C THR A 124 -0.54 -16.00 -2.15
N GLU A 125 -0.87 -17.08 -1.44
CA GLU A 125 -1.74 -18.17 -1.87
C GLU A 125 -2.69 -18.55 -0.73
N ASN A 126 -3.75 -19.29 -1.04
CA ASN A 126 -4.51 -20.02 -0.01
C ASN A 126 -3.88 -21.40 0.26
N HIS A 127 -4.38 -22.11 1.26
CA HIS A 127 -3.92 -23.46 1.61
C HIS A 127 -4.22 -24.51 0.52
N GLN A 128 -5.07 -24.20 -0.46
CA GLN A 128 -5.29 -25.01 -1.66
C GLN A 128 -4.34 -24.66 -2.81
N GLN A 129 -3.32 -23.82 -2.57
CA GLN A 129 -2.29 -23.39 -3.53
C GLN A 129 -2.83 -22.54 -4.69
N GLU A 130 -4.01 -21.94 -4.53
CA GLU A 130 -4.52 -20.95 -5.46
C GLU A 130 -3.85 -19.61 -5.17
N ARG A 131 -3.18 -19.05 -6.19
CA ARG A 131 -2.51 -17.75 -6.05
C ARG A 131 -3.53 -16.63 -5.90
N LEU A 132 -3.43 -15.93 -4.78
CA LEU A 132 -4.23 -14.74 -4.48
C LEU A 132 -3.56 -13.46 -4.99
N PHE A 133 -2.23 -13.37 -4.82
CA PHE A 133 -1.45 -12.20 -5.22
C PHE A 133 0.02 -12.56 -5.48
N GLU A 134 0.64 -11.88 -6.45
CA GLU A 134 2.08 -11.91 -6.68
C GLU A 134 2.55 -10.56 -7.20
N GLU A 135 3.66 -10.07 -6.67
CA GLU A 135 4.26 -8.81 -7.09
C GLU A 135 5.78 -8.94 -7.20
N PHE A 136 6.32 -8.44 -8.32
CA PHE A 136 7.72 -8.02 -8.41
C PHE A 136 7.77 -6.51 -8.53
N TYR A 137 8.49 -5.86 -7.63
CA TYR A 137 8.58 -4.41 -7.51
C TYR A 137 10.04 -3.97 -7.47
N SER A 138 10.35 -2.86 -8.12
CA SER A 138 11.64 -2.18 -7.93
C SER A 138 11.46 -0.67 -7.96
N GLN A 139 12.19 0.01 -7.08
CA GLN A 139 12.19 1.46 -6.98
C GLN A 139 13.61 2.00 -6.87
N PHE A 140 13.80 3.22 -7.34
CA PHE A 140 14.99 4.01 -7.15
C PHE A 140 14.59 5.38 -6.57
N GLU A 141 15.20 5.72 -5.45
CA GLU A 141 15.05 7.00 -4.76
C GLU A 141 16.38 7.73 -4.80
N TRP A 142 16.38 9.03 -5.10
CA TRP A 142 17.59 9.84 -5.14
C TRP A 142 17.34 11.28 -4.72
N THR A 143 18.06 11.74 -3.71
CA THR A 143 18.19 13.17 -3.41
C THR A 143 19.38 13.73 -4.16
N THR A 144 19.13 14.61 -5.12
CA THR A 144 20.19 15.21 -5.94
C THR A 144 21.01 16.22 -5.13
N PRO A 145 22.22 16.61 -5.59
CA PRO A 145 23.00 17.67 -4.96
C PRO A 145 22.35 19.07 -4.94
N PHE A 146 21.19 19.23 -5.60
CA PHE A 146 20.40 20.46 -5.61
C PHE A 146 19.12 20.34 -4.76
N ASP A 147 19.07 19.35 -3.86
CA ASP A 147 17.95 19.07 -2.95
C ASP A 147 16.64 18.71 -3.66
N TRP A 148 16.73 18.17 -4.89
CA TRP A 148 15.57 17.57 -5.56
C TRP A 148 15.41 16.13 -5.13
N GLU A 149 14.20 15.73 -4.77
CA GLU A 149 13.82 14.36 -4.49
C GLU A 149 13.27 13.71 -5.76
N LEU A 150 13.98 12.72 -6.28
CA LEU A 150 13.58 11.95 -7.45
C LEU A 150 13.21 10.53 -7.03
N PHE A 151 12.10 10.04 -7.58
CA PHE A 151 11.60 8.69 -7.35
C PHE A 151 11.21 8.07 -8.69
N GLY A 152 11.61 6.82 -8.92
CA GLY A 152 11.14 6.02 -10.04
C GLY A 152 10.85 4.59 -9.60
N ALA A 153 9.72 4.02 -10.01
CA ALA A 153 9.39 2.64 -9.70
C ALA A 153 8.72 1.91 -10.87
N ALA A 154 8.95 0.60 -10.91
CA ALA A 154 8.29 -0.33 -11.82
C ALA A 154 7.76 -1.52 -11.03
N SER A 155 6.56 -2.00 -11.38
CA SER A 155 5.95 -3.17 -10.75
C SER A 155 5.27 -4.07 -11.76
N ARG A 156 5.36 -5.38 -11.54
CA ARG A 156 4.49 -6.37 -12.15
C ARG A 156 3.66 -7.03 -11.06
N GLN A 157 2.37 -6.74 -11.02
CA GLN A 157 1.41 -7.34 -10.09
C GLN A 157 0.52 -8.35 -10.82
N GLN A 158 0.08 -9.36 -10.10
CA GLN A 158 -0.89 -10.33 -10.60
C GLN A 158 -1.81 -10.77 -9.47
N ASP A 159 -3.11 -10.73 -9.73
CA ASP A 159 -4.14 -11.33 -8.88
C ASP A 159 -4.92 -12.41 -9.67
N ALA A 160 -6.02 -12.90 -9.08
CA ALA A 160 -6.88 -13.90 -9.71
C ALA A 160 -7.58 -13.41 -11.00
N SER A 161 -7.76 -12.09 -11.15
CA SER A 161 -8.56 -11.47 -12.20
C SER A 161 -7.72 -10.89 -13.35
N ALA A 162 -6.52 -10.39 -13.07
CA ALA A 162 -5.74 -9.61 -14.01
C ALA A 162 -4.23 -9.60 -13.70
N ARG A 163 -3.47 -9.15 -14.70
CA ARG A 163 -2.06 -8.77 -14.58
C ARG A 163 -1.91 -7.27 -14.80
N TYR A 164 -1.04 -6.66 -14.03
CA TYR A 164 -0.77 -5.22 -14.06
C TYR A 164 0.72 -4.97 -14.22
N LEU A 165 1.07 -4.06 -15.12
CA LEU A 165 2.40 -3.50 -15.25
C LEU A 165 2.32 -2.02 -14.91
N ASN A 166 3.03 -1.61 -13.87
CA ASN A 166 3.01 -0.25 -13.34
C ASN A 166 4.36 0.42 -13.56
N LEU A 167 4.32 1.70 -13.92
CA LEU A 167 5.46 2.61 -13.93
C LEU A 167 5.06 3.89 -13.19
N VAL A 168 5.93 4.35 -12.30
CA VAL A 168 5.72 5.56 -11.51
C VAL A 168 6.99 6.39 -11.57
N GLY A 169 6.82 7.69 -11.78
CA GLY A 169 7.88 8.69 -11.61
C GLY A 169 7.38 9.83 -10.73
N SER A 170 8.20 10.28 -9.79
CA SER A 170 7.94 11.49 -9.02
C SER A 170 9.19 12.36 -8.92
N ALA A 171 8.97 13.67 -8.92
CA ALA A 171 9.97 14.66 -8.63
C ALA A 171 9.38 15.68 -7.65
N ALA A 172 10.10 16.00 -6.58
CA ALA A 172 9.78 17.08 -5.68
C ALA A 172 10.99 17.99 -5.46
N ALA A 173 10.75 19.28 -5.26
CA ALA A 173 11.80 20.24 -4.98
C ALA A 173 11.25 21.39 -4.13
N GLU A 174 12.05 21.82 -3.16
CA GLU A 174 11.86 23.11 -2.48
C GLU A 174 12.38 24.22 -3.40
N VAL A 175 11.48 25.11 -3.81
CA VAL A 175 11.78 26.23 -4.71
C VAL A 175 12.26 27.44 -3.89
N THR A 176 11.70 27.61 -2.70
CA THR A 176 12.11 28.59 -1.70
C THR A 176 11.88 28.01 -0.30
N ASP A 177 12.31 28.72 0.74
CA ASP A 177 12.07 28.35 2.16
C ASP A 177 10.58 28.12 2.53
N PHE A 178 9.65 28.55 1.67
CA PHE A 178 8.22 28.41 1.90
C PHE A 178 7.50 27.64 0.81
N TYR A 179 8.05 27.52 -0.40
CA TYR A 179 7.37 26.89 -1.52
C TYR A 179 8.03 25.58 -1.93
N ALA A 180 7.22 24.52 -2.05
CA ALA A 180 7.63 23.24 -2.60
C ALA A 180 6.72 22.85 -3.78
N VAL A 181 7.30 22.22 -4.80
CA VAL A 181 6.58 21.67 -5.94
C VAL A 181 6.73 20.16 -5.97
N LYS A 182 5.68 19.45 -6.39
CA LYS A 182 5.71 18.00 -6.58
C LYS A 182 5.00 17.62 -7.87
N ALA A 183 5.60 16.74 -8.65
CA ALA A 183 4.98 16.09 -9.79
C ALA A 183 5.02 14.57 -9.59
N ILE A 184 3.92 13.91 -9.92
CA ILE A 184 3.81 12.44 -9.93
C ILE A 184 3.15 12.05 -11.25
N VAL A 185 3.74 11.09 -11.95
CA VAL A 185 3.19 10.48 -13.15
C VAL A 185 3.13 8.98 -12.95
N GLU A 186 1.95 8.41 -13.12
CA GLU A 186 1.70 6.98 -12.99
C GLU A 186 1.14 6.44 -14.30
N HIS A 187 1.61 5.26 -14.71
CA HIS A 187 1.09 4.50 -15.83
C HIS A 187 0.88 3.05 -15.43
N GLN A 188 -0.31 2.53 -15.69
CA GLN A 188 -0.65 1.13 -15.44
C GLN A 188 -1.21 0.51 -16.72
N HIS A 189 -0.60 -0.59 -17.17
CA HIS A 189 -1.15 -1.44 -18.22
C HIS A 189 -1.80 -2.67 -17.58
N THR A 190 -3.06 -2.90 -17.89
CA THR A 190 -3.87 -3.98 -17.32
C THR A 190 -4.24 -4.99 -18.39
N ARG A 191 -4.09 -6.28 -18.08
CA ARG A 191 -4.55 -7.41 -18.88
C ARG A 191 -5.45 -8.30 -18.04
N ARG A 192 -6.75 -8.28 -18.32
CA ARG A 192 -7.74 -9.16 -17.66
C ARG A 192 -7.52 -10.60 -18.12
N LEU A 193 -7.49 -11.55 -17.18
CA LEU A 193 -7.17 -12.95 -17.47
C LEU A 193 -8.35 -13.71 -18.09
N LEU A 194 -9.59 -13.34 -17.76
CA LEU A 194 -10.79 -14.05 -18.19
C LEU A 194 -11.14 -13.83 -19.68
N ASN A 195 -10.97 -12.62 -20.19
CA ASN A 195 -11.40 -12.24 -21.54
C ASN A 195 -10.27 -11.66 -22.41
N ASP A 196 -9.03 -11.68 -21.91
CA ASP A 196 -7.84 -11.12 -22.55
C ASP A 196 -7.93 -9.62 -22.91
N GLN A 197 -8.88 -8.90 -22.33
CA GLN A 197 -9.05 -7.47 -22.55
C GLN A 197 -7.86 -6.71 -21.96
N GLN A 198 -7.33 -5.78 -22.75
CA GLN A 198 -6.21 -4.94 -22.36
C GLN A 198 -6.60 -3.46 -22.43
N PHE A 199 -6.12 -2.71 -21.45
CA PHE A 199 -6.28 -1.27 -21.40
C PHE A 199 -5.16 -0.67 -20.54
N TYR A 200 -5.02 0.65 -20.60
CA TYR A 200 -4.12 1.36 -19.70
C TYR A 200 -4.86 2.47 -18.96
N SER A 201 -4.39 2.73 -17.74
CA SER A 201 -4.73 3.90 -16.95
C SER A 201 -3.49 4.76 -16.73
N GLN A 202 -3.68 6.06 -16.66
CA GLN A 202 -2.64 7.05 -16.41
C GLN A 202 -3.14 8.02 -15.36
N ALA A 203 -2.30 8.39 -14.40
CA ALA A 203 -2.60 9.42 -13.43
C ALA A 203 -1.47 10.44 -13.39
N VAL A 204 -1.82 11.72 -13.28
CA VAL A 204 -0.86 12.80 -13.08
C VAL A 204 -1.33 13.65 -11.91
N THR A 205 -0.43 13.85 -10.96
CA THR A 205 -0.62 14.76 -9.82
C THR A 205 0.44 15.85 -9.87
N LEU A 206 -0.01 17.10 -9.84
CA LEU A 206 0.86 18.27 -9.70
C LEU A 206 0.49 19.00 -8.42
N GLY A 207 1.45 19.20 -7.52
CA GLY A 207 1.25 19.84 -6.23
C GLY A 207 2.14 21.08 -6.08
N LEU A 208 1.56 22.11 -5.46
CA LEU A 208 2.26 23.30 -4.96
C LEU A 208 1.90 23.46 -3.49
N SER A 209 2.91 23.44 -2.63
CA SER A 209 2.76 23.62 -1.19
C SER A 209 3.41 24.92 -0.74
N HIS A 210 2.75 25.63 0.16
CA HIS A 210 3.28 26.80 0.85
C HIS A 210 3.27 26.58 2.37
N ALA A 211 4.44 26.41 2.96
CA ALA A 211 4.58 26.21 4.40
C ALA A 211 4.22 27.49 5.18
N PRO A 212 3.52 27.39 6.33
CA PRO A 212 2.88 26.21 6.91
C PRO A 212 1.39 26.07 6.53
N ASN A 213 0.91 26.85 5.57
CA ASN A 213 -0.50 27.25 5.52
C ASN A 213 -1.35 26.45 4.54
N TRP A 214 -0.84 26.11 3.35
CA TRP A 214 -1.70 25.53 2.32
C TRP A 214 -0.97 24.66 1.32
N THR A 215 -1.72 23.76 0.66
CA THR A 215 -1.30 22.98 -0.50
C THR A 215 -2.40 22.99 -1.54
N VAL A 216 -2.03 23.14 -2.81
CA VAL A 216 -2.92 23.03 -3.97
C VAL A 216 -2.42 21.91 -4.85
N SER A 217 -3.29 20.96 -5.18
CA SER A 217 -2.99 19.82 -6.04
C SER A 217 -3.95 19.72 -7.21
N LEU A 218 -3.43 19.58 -8.42
CA LEU A 218 -4.17 19.15 -9.60
C LEU A 218 -4.05 17.63 -9.71
N LEU A 219 -5.20 16.95 -9.70
CA LEU A 219 -5.31 15.49 -9.80
C LEU A 219 -5.97 15.16 -11.12
N THR A 220 -5.33 14.33 -11.94
CA THR A 220 -5.90 13.87 -13.20
C THR A 220 -5.73 12.36 -13.35
N GLU A 221 -6.76 11.69 -13.86
CA GLU A 221 -6.70 10.28 -14.21
C GLU A 221 -7.38 10.04 -15.56
N ARG A 222 -6.79 9.23 -16.43
CA ARG A 222 -7.36 8.81 -17.70
C ARG A 222 -7.29 7.29 -17.83
N THR A 223 -8.30 6.69 -18.45
CA THR A 223 -8.30 5.25 -18.81
C THR A 223 -8.76 5.01 -20.25
N THR A 224 -8.29 3.93 -20.86
CA THR A 224 -8.76 3.41 -22.16
C THR A 224 -9.70 2.21 -22.04
N GLU A 225 -10.03 1.80 -20.81
CA GLU A 225 -10.93 0.69 -20.52
C GLU A 225 -12.31 0.91 -21.15
N GLN A 226 -12.75 0.04 -22.06
CA GLN A 226 -13.93 0.27 -22.90
C GLN A 226 -15.24 0.34 -22.11
N ASP A 227 -15.34 -0.44 -21.03
CA ASP A 227 -16.58 -0.65 -20.26
C ASP A 227 -17.03 0.57 -19.44
N LEU A 228 -16.19 1.60 -19.32
CA LEU A 228 -16.48 2.81 -18.54
C LEU A 228 -17.07 3.92 -19.42
N SER A 229 -18.13 4.59 -18.95
CA SER A 229 -18.69 5.75 -19.66
C SER A 229 -17.74 6.96 -19.63
N GLN A 230 -17.18 7.27 -18.46
CA GLN A 230 -16.19 8.32 -18.28
C GLN A 230 -14.77 7.77 -18.45
N LYS A 231 -13.93 8.50 -19.21
CA LYS A 231 -12.54 8.12 -19.49
C LYS A 231 -11.50 9.05 -18.88
N LEU A 232 -11.93 10.20 -18.36
CA LEU A 232 -11.07 11.25 -17.84
C LEU A 232 -11.72 11.82 -16.57
N TRP A 233 -10.94 11.86 -15.50
CA TRP A 233 -11.24 12.52 -14.25
C TRP A 233 -10.20 13.61 -14.02
N ALA A 234 -10.67 14.76 -13.55
CA ALA A 234 -9.81 15.88 -13.20
C ALA A 234 -10.43 16.61 -12.01
N ALA A 235 -9.62 16.86 -10.99
CA ALA A 235 -10.02 17.59 -9.80
C ALA A 235 -8.89 18.50 -9.32
N VAL A 236 -9.27 19.58 -8.65
CA VAL A 236 -8.36 20.43 -7.88
C VAL A 236 -8.65 20.18 -6.41
N GLN A 237 -7.60 19.91 -5.64
CA GLN A 237 -7.65 19.80 -4.19
C GLN A 237 -6.90 20.97 -3.57
N VAL A 238 -7.50 21.59 -2.56
CA VAL A 238 -6.92 22.66 -1.76
C VAL A 238 -7.00 22.27 -0.29
N ASP A 239 -5.83 22.10 0.32
CA ASP A 239 -5.68 21.81 1.74
C ASP A 239 -5.21 23.09 2.44
N VAL A 240 -5.91 23.54 3.47
CA VAL A 240 -5.58 24.75 4.24
C VAL A 240 -5.58 24.42 5.72
N ASN A 241 -4.47 24.74 6.38
CA ASN A 241 -4.36 24.75 7.82
C ASN A 241 -4.74 26.14 8.30
N PHE A 242 -5.92 26.31 8.92
CA PHE A 242 -6.32 27.59 9.48
C PHE A 242 -6.42 27.47 11.01
N TRP A 243 -5.73 28.36 11.72
CA TRP A 243 -5.46 28.20 13.16
C TRP A 243 -4.69 26.91 13.48
N LYS A 244 -4.40 26.67 14.77
CA LYS A 244 -3.55 25.54 15.21
C LYS A 244 -4.26 24.18 15.16
N ASN A 245 -5.59 24.17 15.01
CA ASN A 245 -6.43 23.03 15.34
C ASN A 245 -7.43 22.65 14.23
N PHE A 246 -7.43 23.37 13.09
CA PHE A 246 -8.37 23.10 12.00
C PHE A 246 -7.63 22.87 10.68
N ASP A 247 -7.91 21.73 10.05
CA ASP A 247 -7.47 21.40 8.71
C ASP A 247 -8.71 21.32 7.80
N LEU A 248 -8.72 22.06 6.70
CA LEU A 248 -9.79 22.03 5.70
C LEU A 248 -9.24 21.55 4.36
N SER A 249 -9.86 20.51 3.83
CA SER A 249 -9.63 19.99 2.49
C SER A 249 -10.85 20.25 1.62
N LEU A 250 -10.67 20.97 0.51
CA LEU A 250 -11.68 21.20 -0.52
C LEU A 250 -11.25 20.51 -1.81
N VAL A 251 -12.08 19.62 -2.34
CA VAL A 251 -11.87 18.98 -3.63
C VAL A 251 -12.99 19.39 -4.57
N ALA A 252 -12.66 19.91 -5.75
CA ALA A 252 -13.63 20.29 -6.76
C ALA A 252 -13.28 19.67 -8.12
N GLY A 253 -14.26 19.02 -8.76
CA GLY A 253 -14.10 18.40 -10.07
C GLY A 253 -14.68 16.99 -10.12
N SER A 254 -13.95 16.08 -10.74
CA SER A 254 -14.33 14.67 -10.88
C SER A 254 -13.21 13.74 -10.42
N ARG A 255 -13.57 12.61 -9.81
CA ARG A 255 -12.64 11.60 -9.31
C ARG A 255 -13.21 10.20 -9.52
N ARG A 256 -12.38 9.27 -9.95
CA ARG A 256 -12.75 7.86 -10.09
C ARG A 256 -12.88 7.21 -8.70
N LYS A 257 -13.87 6.32 -8.54
CA LYS A 257 -13.97 5.45 -7.35
C LYS A 257 -12.73 4.57 -7.23
N GLY A 258 -12.22 4.39 -6.01
CA GLY A 258 -11.13 3.46 -5.71
C GLY A 258 -10.22 3.93 -4.57
N LYS A 259 -9.07 3.27 -4.42
CA LYS A 259 -7.99 3.73 -3.53
C LYS A 259 -7.30 4.93 -4.18
N ILE A 260 -7.27 6.05 -3.47
CA ILE A 260 -6.73 7.33 -3.91
C ILE A 260 -5.60 7.70 -2.98
N CYS A 261 -4.41 7.95 -3.54
CA CYS A 261 -3.21 8.29 -2.80
C CYS A 261 -2.81 9.73 -3.09
N VAL A 262 -3.04 10.64 -2.14
CA VAL A 262 -2.70 12.06 -2.25
C VAL A 262 -2.10 12.52 -0.92
N GLY A 263 -1.02 13.32 -0.98
CA GLY A 263 -0.37 13.84 0.22
C GLY A 263 0.26 12.77 1.13
N GLY A 264 0.61 11.60 0.57
CA GLY A 264 1.19 10.49 1.33
C GLY A 264 0.19 9.61 2.06
N VAL A 265 -1.12 9.86 1.90
CA VAL A 265 -2.18 9.04 2.50
C VAL A 265 -3.00 8.37 1.40
N CYS A 266 -3.21 7.07 1.52
CA CYS A 266 -4.02 6.28 0.59
C CYS A 266 -5.34 5.87 1.24
N VAL A 267 -6.46 6.32 0.69
CA VAL A 267 -7.80 6.04 1.21
C VAL A 267 -8.75 5.57 0.13
N ILE A 268 -9.65 4.65 0.46
CA ILE A 268 -10.74 4.28 -0.43
C ILE A 268 -11.77 5.42 -0.44
N LYS A 269 -12.02 5.99 -1.63
CA LYS A 269 -12.97 7.08 -1.83
C LYS A 269 -14.04 6.67 -2.85
N PRO A 270 -15.29 7.13 -2.67
CA PRO A 270 -16.31 6.99 -3.69
C PRO A 270 -15.98 7.85 -4.91
N GLU A 271 -16.69 7.59 -6.00
CA GLU A 271 -16.72 8.50 -7.15
C GLU A 271 -17.21 9.89 -6.71
N LEU A 272 -16.67 10.93 -7.33
CA LEU A 272 -17.04 12.31 -7.08
C LEU A 272 -17.30 12.98 -8.42
N GLU A 273 -18.42 13.68 -8.52
CA GLU A 273 -18.68 14.74 -9.50
C GLU A 273 -19.26 15.93 -8.75
N GLY A 274 -18.48 17.01 -8.62
CA GLY A 274 -18.89 18.20 -7.87
C GLY A 274 -17.83 18.63 -6.86
N VAL A 275 -18.26 18.90 -5.63
CA VAL A 275 -17.40 19.46 -4.57
C VAL A 275 -17.50 18.61 -3.31
N GLU A 276 -16.35 18.24 -2.74
CA GLU A 276 -16.21 17.56 -1.45
C GLU A 276 -15.46 18.49 -0.49
N ALA A 277 -16.00 18.72 0.70
CA ALA A 277 -15.37 19.50 1.75
C ALA A 277 -15.19 18.62 3.00
N THR A 278 -13.97 18.57 3.52
CA THR A 278 -13.63 17.84 4.75
C THR A 278 -13.00 18.81 5.74
N LEU A 279 -13.56 18.90 6.94
CA LEU A 279 -13.02 19.69 8.05
C LEU A 279 -12.60 18.73 9.17
N ILE A 280 -11.33 18.81 9.58
CA ILE A 280 -10.79 18.06 10.71
C ILE A 280 -10.50 19.06 11.83
N THR A 281 -10.99 18.74 13.03
CA THR A 281 -10.76 19.53 14.25
C THR A 281 -9.96 18.71 15.25
N ARG A 282 -8.81 19.22 15.69
CA ARG A 282 -7.98 18.60 16.73
C ARG A 282 -8.25 19.29 18.07
N PHE A 283 -8.61 18.53 19.09
CA PHE A 283 -8.87 19.02 20.45
C PHE A 283 -7.66 18.80 21.35
#